data_AF-A0ABD4ERV7-F1
#
_entry.id   AF-A0ABD4ERV7-F1
#
_cell.length_a   1.000
_cell.length_b   1.000
_cell.length_c   1.000
_cell.angle_alpha   90.00
_cell.angle_beta   90.00
_cell.angle_gamma   90.00
#
_symmetry.space_group_name_H-M   'P 1'
#
loop_
_entity.id
_entity.type
_entity.pdbx_description
1 polymer ?
#
loop_
_entity_poly.entity_id
_entity_poly.type
_entity_poly.pdbx_seq_one_letter_code
_entity_poly.pdbx_strand_id
1 'polypeptide(L)'
;MTSNMLNKLKKIHQSENLESYPNWVLDGPPVTKKLYDATNKIYHELLIKIQSKDIKGLDFYNGPIVKSHIAETANVSPSNIRVDRQEKLFTYLNDKNTELLKIIKKVEQPKKKKKRKNKADLEKENHILKAKLKQLEQDKYCNFFKQLIANQTLKKQKDLALQNEKLLIDQANNEEVIKNLRTQVSLLFQQLNKRSDADN
;
A
#
# COMPACT_ATOMS: atom_id res chain seq x y z
N MET A 1 31.17 -2.34 0.37
CA MET A 1 29.91 -2.47 -0.37
C MET A 1 30.24 -2.82 -1.81
N THR A 2 29.83 -4.00 -2.29
CA THR A 2 30.31 -4.56 -3.56
C THR A 2 29.67 -3.88 -4.78
N SER A 3 30.42 -3.77 -5.87
CA SER A 3 30.03 -3.19 -7.16
C SER A 3 28.72 -3.77 -7.72
N ASN A 4 28.35 -4.98 -7.30
CA ASN A 4 27.08 -5.64 -7.61
C ASN A 4 25.85 -4.99 -6.95
N MET A 5 25.99 -4.42 -5.75
CA MET A 5 24.93 -3.65 -5.09
C MET A 5 24.68 -2.31 -5.79
N LEU A 6 25.76 -1.64 -6.23
CA LEU A 6 25.68 -0.40 -7.01
C LEU A 6 25.05 -0.62 -8.40
N ASN A 7 25.34 -1.74 -9.06
CA ASN A 7 24.71 -2.10 -10.33
C ASN A 7 23.24 -2.54 -10.18
N LYS A 8 22.88 -3.17 -9.05
CA LYS A 8 21.47 -3.43 -8.72
C LYS A 8 20.71 -2.13 -8.44
N LEU A 9 21.30 -1.18 -7.71
CA LEU A 9 20.69 0.13 -7.46
C LEU A 9 20.56 0.98 -8.73
N LYS A 10 21.54 0.92 -9.66
CA LYS A 10 21.42 1.54 -11.00
C LYS A 10 20.34 0.90 -11.87
N LYS A 11 20.14 -0.42 -11.80
CA LYS A 11 19.05 -1.10 -12.53
C LYS A 11 17.67 -0.86 -11.92
N ILE A 12 17.58 -0.61 -10.61
CA ILE A 12 16.31 -0.35 -9.92
C ILE A 12 15.78 1.07 -10.20
N HIS A 13 16.62 2.02 -10.62
CA HIS A 13 16.21 3.38 -11.00
C HIS A 13 15.95 3.58 -12.51
N GLN A 14 16.08 2.54 -13.33
CA GLN A 14 15.71 2.57 -14.76
C GLN A 14 14.35 1.93 -15.06
N SER A 15 13.46 1.89 -14.07
CA SER A 15 12.02 1.74 -14.32
C SER A 15 11.33 3.11 -14.22
N GLU A 16 11.93 4.13 -14.84
CA GLU A 16 11.14 5.25 -15.34
C GLU A 16 10.35 4.70 -16.52
N ASN A 17 9.03 4.89 -16.52
CA ASN A 17 8.11 4.51 -17.59
C ASN A 17 8.77 4.66 -18.96
N LEU A 18 9.25 3.57 -19.58
CA LEU A 18 9.26 3.52 -21.04
C LEU A 18 7.79 3.55 -21.41
N GLU A 19 7.26 4.73 -21.68
CA GLU A 19 6.03 4.90 -22.41
C GLU A 19 6.16 4.10 -23.69
N SER A 20 5.61 2.88 -23.65
CA SER A 20 5.66 1.96 -24.77
C SER A 20 4.81 2.56 -25.87
N TYR A 21 5.46 3.27 -26.77
CA TYR A 21 4.82 3.79 -27.97
C TYR A 21 4.24 2.63 -28.77
N PRO A 22 3.00 2.76 -29.29
CA PRO A 22 2.46 1.79 -30.22
C PRO A 22 3.38 1.64 -31.44
N ASN A 23 3.45 0.43 -32.02
CA ASN A 23 4.29 0.16 -33.19
C ASN A 23 4.09 1.18 -34.31
N TRP A 24 2.84 1.60 -34.55
CA TRP A 24 2.54 2.59 -35.58
C TRP A 24 3.07 4.02 -35.31
N VAL A 25 3.39 4.35 -34.06
CA VAL A 25 4.05 5.61 -33.69
C VAL A 25 5.57 5.48 -33.85
N LEU A 26 6.12 4.31 -33.52
CA LEU A 26 7.55 4.00 -33.68
C LEU A 26 7.96 3.89 -35.16
N ASP A 27 7.12 3.26 -35.97
CA ASP A 27 7.32 3.07 -37.41
C ASP A 27 6.95 4.34 -38.22
N GLY A 28 6.38 5.34 -37.56
CA GLY A 28 5.88 6.57 -38.17
C GLY A 28 6.92 7.70 -38.25
N PRO A 29 6.64 8.76 -39.03
CA PRO A 29 7.47 9.95 -39.05
C PRO A 29 7.60 10.59 -37.65
N PRO A 30 8.68 11.36 -37.36
CA PRO A 30 8.85 12.05 -36.08
C PRO A 30 7.67 12.96 -35.69
N VAL A 31 6.95 13.47 -36.69
CA VAL A 31 5.74 14.28 -36.51
C VAL A 31 4.60 13.45 -35.88
N THR A 32 4.46 12.17 -36.23
CA THR A 32 3.44 11.27 -35.66
C THR A 32 3.64 11.08 -34.17
N LYS A 33 4.90 10.94 -33.72
CA LYS A 33 5.22 10.85 -32.29
C LYS A 33 4.82 12.12 -31.54
N LYS A 34 5.16 13.31 -32.07
CA LYS A 34 4.76 14.59 -31.46
C LYS A 34 3.24 14.76 -31.36
N LEU A 35 2.52 14.34 -32.41
CA LEU A 35 1.06 14.39 -32.43
C LEU A 35 0.44 13.41 -31.43
N TYR A 36 1.01 12.21 -31.29
CA TYR A 36 0.58 11.22 -30.31
C TYR A 36 0.78 11.72 -28.86
N ASP A 37 1.97 12.27 -28.56
CA ASP A 37 2.27 12.84 -27.25
C ASP A 37 1.32 14.00 -26.90
N ALA A 38 1.08 14.90 -27.85
CA ALA A 38 0.13 16.01 -27.69
C ALA A 38 -1.30 15.51 -27.46
N THR A 39 -1.73 14.46 -28.17
CA THR A 39 -3.04 13.85 -27.99
C THR A 39 -3.21 13.28 -26.59
N ASN A 40 -2.20 12.55 -26.07
CA ASN A 40 -2.23 12.00 -24.72
C ASN A 40 -2.24 13.09 -23.65
N LYS A 41 -1.45 14.15 -23.84
CA LYS A 41 -1.43 15.29 -22.93
C LYS A 41 -2.81 15.92 -22.81
N ILE A 42 -3.45 16.23 -23.94
CA ILE A 42 -4.82 16.79 -23.97
C ILE A 42 -5.82 15.81 -23.32
N TYR A 43 -5.72 14.52 -23.63
CA TYR A 43 -6.58 13.50 -23.01
C TYR A 43 -6.48 13.51 -21.48
N HIS A 44 -5.27 13.56 -20.92
CA HIS A 44 -5.07 13.58 -19.47
C HIS A 44 -5.57 14.89 -18.83
N GLU A 45 -5.32 16.04 -19.46
CA GLU A 45 -5.85 17.33 -19.00
C GLU A 45 -7.38 17.34 -18.95
N LEU A 46 -8.03 16.79 -19.98
CA LEU A 46 -9.48 16.66 -20.03
C LEU A 46 -10.00 15.67 -18.99
N LEU A 47 -9.30 14.55 -18.77
CA LEU A 47 -9.67 13.57 -17.76
C LEU A 47 -9.65 14.19 -16.35
N ILE A 48 -8.64 15.01 -16.04
CA ILE A 48 -8.56 15.75 -14.78
C ILE A 48 -9.74 16.72 -14.63
N LYS A 49 -10.06 17.50 -15.68
CA LYS A 49 -11.21 18.43 -15.70
C LYS A 49 -12.55 17.73 -15.51
N ILE A 50 -12.73 16.56 -16.12
CA ILE A 50 -13.95 15.75 -15.98
C ILE A 50 -14.07 15.21 -14.54
N GLN A 51 -12.97 14.76 -13.94
CA GLN A 51 -12.96 14.29 -12.55
C GLN A 51 -13.24 15.41 -11.54
N SER A 52 -12.72 16.62 -11.78
CA SER A 52 -13.00 17.80 -10.95
C SER A 52 -14.41 18.38 -11.17
N LYS A 53 -15.19 17.83 -12.10
CA LYS A 53 -16.53 18.27 -12.51
C LYS A 53 -16.57 19.67 -13.14
N ASP A 54 -15.45 20.14 -13.64
CA ASP A 54 -15.38 21.39 -14.38
C ASP A 54 -15.47 21.13 -15.89
N ILE A 55 -16.70 20.87 -16.36
CA ILE A 55 -17.00 20.46 -17.75
C ILE A 55 -17.54 21.65 -18.58
N LYS A 56 -17.42 22.89 -18.07
CA LYS A 56 -17.93 24.07 -18.77
C LYS A 56 -17.11 24.35 -20.02
N GLY A 57 -17.79 24.53 -21.16
CA GLY A 57 -17.16 24.91 -22.43
C GLY A 57 -16.53 23.77 -23.24
N LEU A 58 -16.74 22.50 -22.86
CA LEU A 58 -16.38 21.37 -23.71
C LEU A 58 -17.34 21.20 -24.88
N ASP A 59 -16.79 21.08 -26.09
CA ASP A 59 -17.56 20.76 -27.30
C ASP A 59 -17.81 19.26 -27.40
N PHE A 60 -19.04 18.84 -27.12
CA PHE A 60 -19.44 17.44 -27.17
C PHE A 60 -19.79 16.95 -28.58
N TYR A 61 -20.06 17.87 -29.51
CA TYR A 61 -20.51 17.53 -30.86
C TYR A 61 -19.33 17.16 -31.75
N ASN A 62 -18.25 17.94 -31.68
CA ASN A 62 -17.01 17.67 -32.43
C ASN A 62 -16.02 16.75 -31.70
N GLY A 63 -16.32 16.43 -30.43
CA GLY A 63 -15.48 15.61 -29.57
C GLY A 63 -14.56 16.45 -28.67
N PRO A 64 -14.29 16.00 -27.43
CA PRO A 64 -13.46 16.75 -26.47
C PRO A 64 -12.05 17.08 -26.96
N ILE A 65 -11.45 16.18 -27.73
CA ILE A 65 -10.12 16.35 -28.32
C ILE A 65 -10.29 16.80 -29.77
N VAL A 66 -9.91 18.06 -30.04
CA VAL A 66 -10.02 18.69 -31.36
C VAL A 66 -8.65 18.78 -32.05
N LYS A 67 -8.62 18.56 -33.36
CA LYS A 67 -7.39 18.54 -34.19
C LYS A 67 -6.56 19.82 -34.08
N SER A 68 -7.21 20.98 -34.06
CA SER A 68 -6.53 22.29 -33.92
C SER A 68 -5.69 22.34 -32.64
N HIS A 69 -6.25 21.87 -31.53
CA HIS A 69 -5.60 21.89 -30.22
C HIS A 69 -4.41 20.92 -30.19
N ILE A 70 -4.51 19.78 -30.87
CA ILE A 70 -3.38 18.85 -31.03
C ILE A 70 -2.25 19.52 -31.82
N ALA A 71 -2.56 20.18 -32.94
CA ALA A 71 -1.56 20.86 -33.77
C ALA A 71 -0.82 21.97 -33.01
N GLU A 72 -1.57 22.78 -32.25
CA GLU A 72 -1.05 23.82 -31.36
C GLU A 72 -0.15 23.22 -30.28
N THR A 73 -0.62 22.18 -29.58
CA THR A 73 0.12 21.54 -28.48
C THR A 73 1.39 20.82 -28.97
N ALA A 74 1.35 20.25 -30.18
CA ALA A 74 2.51 19.60 -30.81
C ALA A 74 3.46 20.60 -31.50
N ASN A 75 3.10 21.89 -31.58
CA ASN A 75 3.81 22.93 -32.33
C ASN A 75 4.09 22.52 -33.79
N VAL A 76 3.05 22.05 -34.48
CA VAL A 76 3.11 21.64 -35.90
C VAL A 76 1.99 22.28 -36.70
N SER A 77 2.21 22.43 -38.01
CA SER A 77 1.16 22.97 -38.89
C SER A 77 -0.09 22.06 -38.87
N PRO A 78 -1.31 22.63 -38.82
CA PRO A 78 -2.56 21.87 -38.93
C PRO A 78 -2.64 20.98 -40.18
N SER A 79 -1.92 21.35 -41.25
CA SER A 79 -1.81 20.55 -42.49
C SER A 79 -1.15 19.18 -42.29
N ASN A 80 -0.49 18.93 -41.16
CA ASN A 80 0.09 17.64 -40.83
C ASN A 80 -0.94 16.65 -40.25
N ILE A 81 -2.11 17.14 -39.82
CA ILE A 81 -3.21 16.31 -39.29
C ILE A 81 -4.25 16.09 -40.39
N ARG A 82 -3.83 15.48 -41.50
CA ARG A 82 -4.73 15.02 -42.56
C ARG A 82 -4.91 13.50 -42.46
N VAL A 83 -6.11 13.02 -42.83
CA VAL A 83 -6.52 11.60 -42.67
C VAL A 83 -5.59 10.67 -43.45
N ASP A 84 -5.27 11.04 -44.69
CA ASP A 84 -4.36 10.33 -45.60
C ASP A 84 -2.94 10.17 -45.01
N ARG A 85 -2.49 11.13 -44.20
CA ARG A 85 -1.13 11.15 -43.63
C ARG A 85 -1.03 10.50 -42.26
N GLN A 86 -2.13 10.41 -41.52
CA GLN A 86 -2.14 10.04 -40.11
C GLN A 86 -3.33 9.13 -39.75
N GLU A 87 -3.74 8.22 -40.63
CA GLU A 87 -4.94 7.38 -40.48
C GLU A 87 -5.06 6.72 -39.08
N LYS A 88 -3.96 6.13 -38.59
CA LYS A 88 -3.92 5.45 -37.28
C LYS A 88 -4.03 6.40 -36.08
N LEU A 89 -3.60 7.65 -36.23
CA LEU A 89 -3.80 8.69 -35.22
C LEU A 89 -5.28 9.09 -35.16
N PHE A 90 -5.96 9.14 -36.31
CA PHE A 90 -7.38 9.46 -36.38
C PHE A 90 -8.24 8.39 -35.72
N THR A 91 -7.95 7.11 -35.96
CA THR A 91 -8.63 6.01 -35.26
C THR A 91 -8.41 6.10 -33.75
N TYR A 92 -7.17 6.34 -33.32
CA TYR A 92 -6.84 6.51 -31.91
C TYR A 92 -7.56 7.70 -31.26
N LEU A 93 -7.63 8.84 -31.96
CA LEU A 93 -8.34 10.04 -31.51
C LEU A 93 -9.84 9.76 -31.34
N ASN A 94 -10.45 9.05 -32.29
CA ASN A 94 -11.85 8.64 -32.18
C ASN A 94 -12.08 7.74 -30.96
N ASP A 95 -11.21 6.75 -30.74
CA ASP A 95 -11.30 5.87 -29.57
C ASP A 95 -11.23 6.67 -28.27
N LYS A 96 -10.26 7.58 -28.14
CA LYS A 96 -10.11 8.45 -26.96
C LYS A 96 -11.25 9.42 -26.76
N ASN A 97 -11.80 10.00 -27.82
CA ASN A 97 -13.01 10.81 -27.73
C ASN A 97 -14.22 9.98 -27.29
N THR A 98 -14.39 8.75 -27.77
CA THR A 98 -15.49 7.88 -27.31
C THR A 98 -15.35 7.48 -25.85
N GLU A 99 -14.13 7.22 -25.37
CA GLU A 99 -13.84 6.95 -23.95
C GLU A 99 -14.24 8.16 -23.09
N LEU A 100 -13.77 9.36 -23.44
CA LEU A 100 -14.09 10.58 -22.69
C LEU A 100 -15.59 10.86 -22.67
N LEU A 101 -16.29 10.71 -23.80
CA LEU A 101 -17.74 10.87 -23.86
C LEU A 101 -18.50 9.87 -22.97
N LYS A 102 -18.03 8.62 -22.85
CA LYS A 102 -18.61 7.64 -21.92
C LYS A 102 -18.41 8.07 -20.47
N ILE A 103 -17.24 8.61 -20.12
CA ILE A 103 -16.94 9.09 -18.76
C ILE A 103 -17.82 10.31 -18.44
N ILE A 104 -17.88 11.28 -19.35
CA ILE A 104 -18.72 12.48 -19.21
C ILE A 104 -20.18 12.07 -18.99
N LYS A 105 -20.73 11.20 -19.84
CA LYS A 105 -22.12 10.71 -19.68
C LYS A 105 -22.37 10.13 -18.30
N LYS A 106 -21.42 9.40 -17.70
CA LYS A 106 -21.53 8.86 -16.33
C LYS A 106 -21.52 9.95 -15.26
N VAL A 107 -20.71 11.00 -15.45
CA VAL A 107 -20.61 12.14 -14.52
C VAL A 107 -21.84 13.05 -14.61
N GLU A 108 -22.35 13.27 -15.82
CA GLU A 108 -23.53 14.09 -16.09
C GLU A 108 -24.86 13.40 -15.74
N GLN A 109 -24.92 12.06 -15.65
CA GLN A 109 -26.18 11.39 -15.33
C GLN A 109 -26.74 12.02 -14.04
N PRO A 110 -27.92 12.67 -14.12
CA PRO A 110 -28.55 13.20 -12.93
C PRO A 110 -28.75 12.01 -12.01
N LYS A 111 -28.17 12.07 -10.80
CA LYS A 111 -28.36 11.04 -9.78
C LYS A 111 -29.85 10.72 -9.77
N LYS A 112 -30.22 9.49 -10.17
CA LYS A 112 -31.63 9.05 -10.25
C LYS A 112 -32.32 9.59 -9.00
N LYS A 113 -33.35 10.45 -9.17
CA LYS A 113 -34.08 11.05 -8.05
C LYS A 113 -34.44 9.92 -7.10
N LYS A 114 -33.70 9.78 -5.99
CA LYS A 114 -34.01 8.77 -4.98
C LYS A 114 -35.44 9.09 -4.55
N LYS A 115 -36.34 8.09 -4.56
CA LYS A 115 -37.69 8.26 -4.00
C LYS A 115 -37.51 8.94 -2.65
N ARG A 116 -38.22 10.05 -2.44
CA ARG A 116 -38.21 10.72 -1.14
C ARG A 116 -38.64 9.69 -0.11
N LYS A 117 -37.74 9.37 0.83
CA LYS A 117 -38.03 8.45 1.93
C LYS A 117 -39.17 9.05 2.74
N ASN A 118 -40.17 8.24 3.06
CA ASN A 118 -41.24 8.67 3.95
C ASN A 118 -40.70 8.74 5.40
N LYS A 119 -41.41 9.43 6.30
CA LYS A 119 -41.06 9.54 7.72
C LYS A 119 -40.81 8.16 8.35
N ALA A 120 -41.66 7.17 8.04
CA ALA A 120 -41.51 5.80 8.51
C ALA A 120 -40.21 5.12 8.01
N ASP A 121 -39.78 5.41 6.78
CA ASP A 121 -38.52 4.88 6.24
C ASP A 121 -37.32 5.50 6.94
N LEU A 122 -37.39 6.80 7.25
CA LEU A 122 -36.35 7.52 7.98
C LEU A 122 -36.25 7.05 9.43
N GLU A 123 -37.38 6.79 10.09
CA GLU A 123 -37.41 6.25 11.46
C GLU A 123 -36.80 4.85 11.53
N LYS A 124 -37.13 3.96 10.58
CA LYS A 124 -36.50 2.63 10.47
C LYS A 124 -35.00 2.73 10.25
N GLU A 125 -34.56 3.61 9.35
CA GLU A 125 -33.13 3.82 9.10
C GLU A 125 -32.41 4.38 10.32
N ASN A 126 -33.02 5.33 11.04
CA ASN A 126 -32.47 5.88 12.27
C ASN A 126 -32.35 4.81 13.36
N HIS A 127 -33.36 3.95 13.51
CA HIS A 127 -33.30 2.81 14.43
C HIS A 127 -32.16 1.84 14.07
N ILE A 128 -32.02 1.48 12.79
CA ILE A 128 -30.93 0.63 12.30
C ILE A 128 -29.56 1.28 12.57
N LEU A 129 -29.43 2.57 12.31
CA LEU A 129 -28.19 3.31 12.52
C LEU A 129 -27.83 3.41 14.01
N LYS A 130 -28.81 3.65 14.89
CA LYS A 130 -28.60 3.64 16.35
C LYS A 130 -28.18 2.26 16.84
N ALA A 131 -28.81 1.20 16.35
CA ALA A 131 -28.42 -0.17 16.69
C ALA A 131 -26.98 -0.49 16.24
N LYS A 132 -26.60 -0.09 15.02
CA LYS A 132 -25.22 -0.24 14.52
C LYS A 132 -24.21 0.57 15.32
N LEU A 133 -24.54 1.81 15.70
CA LEU A 133 -23.67 2.62 16.55
C LEU A 133 -23.42 1.95 17.90
N LYS A 134 -24.49 1.47 18.55
CA LYS A 134 -24.38 0.76 19.82
C LYS A 134 -23.53 -0.51 19.70
N GLN A 135 -23.68 -1.26 18.60
CA GLN A 135 -22.87 -2.44 18.34
C GLN A 135 -21.39 -2.08 18.14
N LEU A 136 -21.09 -1.05 17.35
CA LEU A 136 -19.72 -0.58 17.13
C LEU A 136 -19.06 -0.06 18.42
N GLU A 137 -19.81 0.61 19.28
CA GLU A 137 -19.32 1.03 20.59
C GLU A 137 -18.98 -0.17 21.46
N GLN A 138 -19.86 -1.17 21.52
CA GLN A 138 -19.61 -2.41 22.26
C GLN A 138 -18.38 -3.15 21.73
N ASP A 139 -18.24 -3.28 20.41
CA ASP A 139 -17.09 -3.93 19.78
C ASP A 139 -15.78 -3.21 20.12
N LYS A 140 -15.80 -1.86 20.13
CA LYS A 140 -14.65 -1.06 20.57
C LYS A 140 -14.28 -1.32 22.03
N TYR A 141 -15.26 -1.35 22.94
CA TYR A 141 -15.00 -1.66 24.35
C TYR A 141 -14.44 -3.08 24.51
N CYS A 142 -15.03 -4.08 23.86
CA CYS A 142 -14.54 -5.45 23.90
C CYS A 142 -13.10 -5.56 23.39
N ASN A 143 -12.77 -4.88 22.30
CA ASN A 143 -11.40 -4.86 21.77
C ASN A 143 -10.42 -4.19 22.73
N PHE A 144 -10.81 -3.06 23.33
CA PHE A 144 -9.99 -2.37 24.34
C PHE A 144 -9.68 -3.28 25.54
N PHE A 145 -10.70 -3.96 26.10
CA PHE A 145 -10.48 -4.86 27.23
C PHE A 145 -9.64 -6.09 26.87
N LYS A 146 -9.82 -6.66 25.67
CA LYS A 146 -8.96 -7.75 25.19
C LYS A 146 -7.48 -7.34 25.11
N GLN A 147 -7.21 -6.14 24.59
CA GLN A 147 -5.85 -5.59 24.53
C GLN A 147 -5.27 -5.35 25.93
N LEU A 148 -6.07 -4.80 26.85
CA LEU A 148 -5.65 -4.57 28.23
C LEU A 148 -5.29 -5.88 28.93
N ILE A 149 -6.11 -6.92 28.80
CA ILE A 149 -5.84 -8.25 29.36
C ILE A 149 -4.56 -8.83 28.73
N ALA A 150 -4.43 -8.77 27.40
CA ALA A 150 -3.24 -9.28 26.71
C ALA A 150 -1.96 -8.60 27.21
N ASN A 151 -1.97 -7.29 27.41
CA ASN A 151 -0.84 -6.53 27.95
C ASN A 151 -0.49 -6.94 29.39
N GLN A 152 -1.51 -7.14 30.24
CA GLN A 152 -1.28 -7.61 31.61
C GLN A 152 -0.72 -9.03 31.64
N THR A 153 -1.23 -9.93 30.81
CA THR A 153 -0.72 -11.30 30.67
C THR A 153 0.72 -11.30 30.18
N LEU A 154 1.05 -10.49 29.19
CA LEU A 154 2.42 -10.35 28.69
C LEU A 154 3.37 -9.86 29.77
N LYS A 155 2.94 -8.88 30.58
CA LYS A 155 3.73 -8.39 31.72
C LYS A 155 3.99 -9.50 32.74
N LYS A 156 2.94 -10.24 33.14
CA LYS A 156 3.08 -11.37 34.08
C LYS A 156 4.01 -12.46 33.52
N GLN A 157 3.92 -12.76 32.23
CA GLN A 157 4.79 -13.74 31.59
C GLN A 157 6.26 -13.30 31.61
N LYS A 158 6.52 -12.02 31.39
CA LYS A 158 7.88 -11.46 31.50
C LYS A 158 8.40 -11.53 32.94
N ASP A 159 7.56 -11.18 33.92
CA ASP A 159 7.94 -11.24 35.34
C ASP A 159 8.24 -12.69 35.78
N LEU A 160 7.44 -13.66 35.32
CA LEU A 160 7.69 -15.08 35.56
C LEU A 160 8.98 -15.58 34.89
N ALA A 161 9.27 -15.15 33.66
CA ALA A 161 10.50 -15.50 32.99
C ALA A 161 11.74 -15.02 33.77
N LEU A 162 11.70 -13.78 34.29
CA LEU A 162 12.76 -13.23 35.14
C LEU A 162 12.90 -13.98 36.46
N GLN A 163 11.80 -14.41 37.08
CA GLN A 163 11.85 -15.23 38.30
C GLN A 163 12.46 -16.60 38.03
N ASN A 164 12.08 -17.25 36.93
CA ASN A 164 12.64 -18.54 36.55
C ASN A 164 14.15 -18.46 36.25
N GLU A 165 14.60 -17.40 35.58
CA GLU A 165 16.03 -17.18 35.34
C GLU A 165 16.81 -17.05 36.65
N LYS A 166 16.29 -16.29 37.62
CA LYS A 166 16.90 -16.19 38.96
C LYS A 166 16.97 -17.55 39.66
N LEU A 167 15.89 -18.32 39.64
CA LEU A 167 15.85 -19.65 40.24
C LEU A 167 16.87 -20.60 39.61
N LEU A 168 17.07 -20.53 38.29
CA LEU A 168 18.10 -21.33 37.60
C LEU A 168 19.51 -20.94 38.03
N ILE A 169 19.78 -19.65 38.20
CA ILE A 169 21.08 -19.16 38.71
C ILE A 169 21.28 -19.63 40.15
N ASP A 170 20.28 -19.49 41.01
CA ASP A 170 20.34 -19.93 42.41
C ASP A 170 20.53 -21.45 42.51
N GLN A 171 19.87 -22.22 41.65
CA GLN A 171 20.06 -23.67 41.57
C GLN A 171 21.51 -24.01 41.19
N ALA A 172 22.06 -23.38 40.15
CA ALA A 172 23.44 -23.62 39.72
C ALA A 172 24.45 -23.29 40.84
N ASN A 173 24.25 -22.17 41.54
CA ASN A 173 25.07 -21.77 42.68
C ASN A 173 24.99 -22.80 43.82
N ASN A 174 23.78 -23.27 44.15
CA ASN A 174 23.59 -24.28 45.18
C ASN A 174 24.24 -25.62 44.81
N GLU A 175 24.15 -26.03 43.54
CA GLU A 175 24.81 -27.23 43.03
C GLU A 175 26.34 -27.12 43.13
N GLU A 176 26.91 -25.95 42.84
CA GLU A 176 28.34 -25.67 43.01
C GLU A 176 28.76 -25.75 44.49
N VAL A 177 27.99 -25.14 45.40
CA VAL A 177 28.24 -25.22 46.85
C VAL A 177 28.19 -26.66 47.34
N ILE A 178 27.19 -27.45 46.91
CA ILE A 178 27.09 -28.87 47.25
C ILE A 178 28.31 -29.64 46.75
N LYS A 179 28.77 -29.37 45.51
CA LYS A 179 29.97 -30.01 44.95
C LYS A 179 31.21 -29.68 45.79
N ASN A 180 31.39 -28.41 46.15
CA ASN A 180 32.51 -27.96 46.98
C ASN A 180 32.48 -28.62 48.36
N LEU A 181 31.33 -28.66 49.02
CA LEU A 181 31.15 -29.34 50.30
C LEU A 181 31.47 -30.84 50.20
N ARG A 182 31.00 -31.53 49.15
CA ARG A 182 31.33 -32.94 48.91
C ARG A 182 32.83 -33.17 48.75
N THR A 183 33.54 -32.29 48.05
CA THR A 183 35.01 -32.38 47.91
C THR A 183 35.73 -32.16 49.24
N GLN A 184 35.29 -31.19 50.05
CA GLN A 184 35.87 -30.94 51.38
C GLN A 184 35.67 -32.13 52.32
N VAL A 185 34.46 -32.70 52.36
CA VAL A 185 34.16 -33.89 53.15
C VAL A 185 35.06 -35.07 52.72
N SER A 186 35.21 -35.29 51.41
CA SER A 186 36.09 -36.35 50.89
C SER A 186 37.56 -36.16 51.33
N LEU A 187 38.08 -34.92 51.28
CA LEU A 187 39.42 -34.60 51.74
C LEU A 187 39.60 -34.85 53.25
N LEU A 188 38.62 -34.45 54.08
CA LEU A 188 38.66 -34.67 55.52
C LEU A 188 38.67 -36.17 55.86
N PHE A 189 37.87 -36.99 55.17
CA PHE A 189 37.91 -38.45 55.33
C PHE A 189 39.26 -39.05 54.94
N GLN A 190 39.89 -38.58 53.86
CA GLN A 190 41.24 -39.01 53.49
C GLN A 190 42.28 -38.63 54.56
N GLN A 191 42.17 -37.44 55.16
CA GLN A 191 43.08 -37.01 56.23
C GLN A 191 42.89 -37.82 57.52
N LEU A 192 41.65 -38.14 57.88
CA LEU A 192 41.34 -38.98 59.04
C LEU A 192 41.92 -40.39 58.88
N ASN A 193 41.73 -41.01 57.72
CA ASN A 193 42.27 -42.36 57.47
C ASN A 193 43.80 -42.36 57.49
N LYS A 194 44.45 -41.34 56.90
CA LYS A 194 45.93 -41.23 56.94
C LYS A 194 46.51 -41.03 58.35
N ARG A 195 45.78 -40.38 59.26
CA ARG A 195 46.21 -40.25 60.67
C ARG A 195 46.01 -41.55 61.43
N SER A 196 44.89 -42.25 61.20
CA SER A 196 44.63 -43.58 61.77
C SER A 196 45.71 -44.61 61.40
N ASP A 197 46.28 -44.51 60.20
CA ASP A 197 47.35 -45.41 59.75
C ASP A 197 48.75 -45.02 60.27
N ALA A 198 48.92 -43.81 60.81
CA ALA A 198 50.19 -43.33 61.37
C ALA A 198 50.29 -43.53 62.89
N ASP A 199 49.17 -43.72 63.57
CA ASP A 199 49.07 -43.96 65.02
C ASP A 199 49.02 -45.47 65.39
N ASN A 200 49.15 -46.38 64.41
CA ASN A 200 49.32 -47.84 64.58
C ASN A 200 50.75 -48.26 64.20
#